data_AF-A0AAD7TP78-F1
#
_entry.id   AF-A0AAD7TP78-F1
#
_cell.length_a   1.000
_cell.length_b   1.000
_cell.length_c   1.000
_cell.angle_alpha   90.00
_cell.angle_beta   90.00
_cell.angle_gamma   90.00
#
_symmetry.space_group_name_H-M   'P 1'
#
loop_
_entity.id
_entity.type
_entity.pdbx_description
1 polymer ?
#
loop_
_entity_poly.entity_id
_entity_poly.type
_entity_poly.pdbx_seq_one_letter_code
_entity_poly.pdbx_strand_id
1 'polypeptide(L)'
;MSPDDKLRHLRSFPRAPAPNDNIAAVKSNLPDDLVELQQNILAYHVAHHPGSSVFGHDQAKGLKLVELYVRSRSSEEDSVQKSRQSLPPGTENAKPSTSPNPNPSPKLKVKVKPRTDDLEALTVCEVDVQDGKCPSSTGRRCCMLNVHGTLAGPCLTLFLDVASFSALFALGTVVNMDPSGFSTSMNIVWHAAATRGMTLRFVNRSLSLTPRMGAARCEVYDKKTARLLASATQIVSPIPALPSSAHAAAAAQGQTQSPAAARITAAQARPIPPGPKL
;
A
#
# COMPACT_ATOMS: atom_id res chain seq x y z
N MET A 1 21.40 -9.94 -9.74
CA MET A 1 20.31 -8.93 -9.68
C MET A 1 20.64 -7.84 -10.69
N SER A 2 19.66 -7.40 -11.48
CA SER A 2 19.84 -6.31 -12.45
C SER A 2 20.09 -4.99 -11.72
N PRO A 3 20.96 -4.09 -12.21
CA PRO A 3 21.09 -2.72 -11.70
C PRO A 3 19.77 -1.94 -11.68
N ASP A 4 18.78 -2.36 -12.49
CA ASP A 4 17.45 -1.76 -12.59
C ASP A 4 16.41 -2.35 -11.62
N ASP A 5 16.83 -3.21 -10.68
CA ASP A 5 15.94 -3.76 -9.66
C ASP A 5 15.63 -2.72 -8.57
N LYS A 6 14.59 -1.94 -8.83
CA LYS A 6 14.07 -0.93 -7.91
C LYS A 6 13.50 -1.53 -6.62
N LEU A 7 13.29 -2.85 -6.58
CA LEU A 7 12.80 -3.58 -5.41
C LEU A 7 13.93 -4.19 -4.58
N ARG A 8 15.21 -3.92 -4.90
CA ARG A 8 16.36 -4.48 -4.18
C ARG A 8 16.29 -4.28 -2.67
N HIS A 9 15.84 -3.10 -2.23
CA HIS A 9 15.65 -2.79 -0.81
C HIS A 9 14.60 -3.73 -0.18
N LEU A 10 13.41 -3.84 -0.76
CA LEU A 10 12.34 -4.71 -0.25
C LEU A 10 12.73 -6.18 -0.25
N ARG A 11 13.46 -6.65 -1.26
CA ARG A 11 13.96 -8.03 -1.33
C ARG A 11 15.05 -8.34 -0.29
N SER A 12 15.59 -7.34 0.39
CA SER A 12 16.57 -7.54 1.46
C SER A 12 15.93 -7.80 2.82
N PHE A 13 14.59 -7.65 2.94
CA PHE A 13 13.89 -7.93 4.18
C PHE A 13 13.96 -9.41 4.57
N PRO A 14 14.04 -9.72 5.88
CA PRO A 14 14.06 -11.09 6.33
C PRO A 14 12.76 -11.80 5.98
N ARG A 15 12.84 -13.13 5.87
CA ARG A 15 11.65 -13.96 5.68
C ARG A 15 10.68 -13.73 6.85
N ALA A 16 9.40 -13.56 6.53
CA ALA A 16 8.35 -13.39 7.51
C ALA A 16 8.27 -14.63 8.42
N PRO A 17 8.20 -14.45 9.75
CA PRO A 17 7.85 -15.54 10.66
C PRO A 17 6.34 -15.76 10.69
N ALA A 18 5.91 -16.84 11.35
CA ALA A 18 4.50 -17.13 11.60
C ALA A 18 3.82 -15.91 12.27
N PRO A 19 2.61 -15.50 11.85
CA PRO A 19 1.67 -16.26 11.01
C PRO A 19 1.82 -16.05 9.49
N ASN A 20 2.83 -15.28 9.03
CA ASN A 20 2.98 -14.89 7.62
C ASN A 20 4.07 -15.70 6.88
N ASP A 21 4.49 -16.85 7.40
CA ASP A 21 5.57 -17.69 6.83
C ASP A 21 5.10 -18.70 5.77
N ASN A 22 3.78 -18.87 5.62
CA ASN A 22 3.15 -19.82 4.71
C ASN A 22 2.51 -19.12 3.50
N ILE A 23 3.13 -19.25 2.32
CA ILE A 23 2.67 -18.67 1.05
C ILE A 23 1.31 -19.27 0.63
N ALA A 24 1.13 -20.58 0.82
CA ALA A 24 -0.09 -21.29 0.38
C ALA A 24 -1.35 -20.89 1.18
N ALA A 25 -1.19 -20.20 2.31
CA ALA A 25 -2.30 -19.65 3.07
C ALA A 25 -2.88 -18.36 2.45
N VAL A 26 -2.16 -17.72 1.52
CA VAL A 26 -2.57 -16.48 0.86
C VAL A 26 -3.23 -16.80 -0.47
N LYS A 27 -4.48 -16.35 -0.66
CA LYS A 27 -5.14 -16.43 -1.97
C LYS A 27 -4.59 -15.35 -2.87
N SER A 28 -3.99 -15.71 -4.00
CA SER A 28 -3.39 -14.74 -4.91
C SER A 28 -3.48 -15.13 -6.38
N ASN A 29 -3.44 -14.12 -7.25
CA ASN A 29 -3.19 -14.26 -8.68
C ASN A 29 -1.75 -13.89 -9.07
N LEU A 30 -0.88 -13.61 -8.08
CA LEU A 30 0.52 -13.30 -8.30
C LEU A 30 1.39 -14.57 -8.17
N PRO A 31 2.59 -14.57 -8.77
CA PRO A 31 3.60 -15.60 -8.53
C PRO A 31 4.01 -15.69 -7.06
N ASP A 32 4.36 -16.90 -6.61
CA ASP A 32 4.72 -17.21 -5.21
C ASP A 32 5.84 -16.31 -4.66
N ASP A 33 6.84 -15.94 -5.48
CA ASP A 33 7.95 -15.07 -5.05
C ASP A 33 7.48 -13.64 -4.72
N LEU A 34 6.45 -13.14 -5.40
CA LEU A 34 5.84 -11.85 -5.07
C LEU A 34 4.93 -11.96 -3.85
N VAL A 35 4.25 -13.09 -3.66
CA VAL A 35 3.44 -13.35 -2.45
C VAL A 35 4.36 -13.39 -1.21
N GLU A 36 5.46 -14.13 -1.28
CA GLU A 36 6.47 -14.18 -0.21
C GLU A 36 7.05 -12.79 0.07
N LEU A 37 7.40 -12.03 -0.98
CA LEU A 37 7.90 -10.67 -0.83
C LEU A 37 6.89 -9.78 -0.09
N GLN A 38 5.59 -9.87 -0.39
CA GLN A 38 4.56 -9.12 0.33
C GLN A 38 4.44 -9.54 1.79
N GLN A 39 4.53 -10.84 2.09
CA GLN A 39 4.56 -11.33 3.47
C GLN A 39 5.75 -10.77 4.24
N ASN A 40 6.95 -10.77 3.63
CA ASN A 40 8.17 -10.23 4.22
C ASN A 40 8.06 -8.71 4.48
N ILE A 41 7.53 -7.96 3.51
CA ILE A 41 7.28 -6.52 3.65
C ILE A 41 6.30 -6.25 4.79
N LEU A 42 5.18 -6.97 4.85
CA LEU A 42 4.19 -6.80 5.91
C LEU A 42 4.81 -7.10 7.28
N ALA A 43 5.50 -8.23 7.41
CA ALA A 43 6.17 -8.64 8.64
C ALA A 43 7.22 -7.60 9.08
N TYR A 44 7.98 -7.02 8.16
CA TYR A 44 8.93 -5.95 8.45
C TYR A 44 8.23 -4.69 9.00
N HIS A 45 7.13 -4.25 8.38
CA HIS A 45 6.40 -3.05 8.80
C HIS A 45 5.64 -3.22 10.12
N VAL A 46 5.17 -4.43 10.43
CA VAL A 46 4.66 -4.75 11.79
C VAL A 46 5.77 -5.12 12.77
N ALA A 47 7.04 -5.00 12.35
CA ALA A 47 8.21 -5.36 13.13
C ALA A 47 8.16 -6.76 13.72
N HIS A 48 7.50 -7.68 13.03
CA HIS A 48 7.39 -9.05 13.43
C HIS A 48 8.66 -9.82 13.06
N HIS A 49 9.78 -9.45 13.66
CA HIS A 49 11.05 -10.15 13.57
C HIS A 49 11.79 -10.07 14.93
N PRO A 50 12.64 -11.06 15.26
CA PRO A 50 13.42 -11.03 16.47
C PRO A 50 14.27 -9.74 16.58
N GLY A 51 14.27 -9.12 17.77
CA GLY A 51 15.06 -7.93 18.07
C GLY A 51 14.48 -6.60 17.55
N SER A 52 13.28 -6.60 16.98
CA SER A 52 12.65 -5.35 16.52
C SER A 52 12.22 -4.47 17.69
N SER A 53 12.47 -3.16 17.57
CA SER A 53 12.07 -2.12 18.53
C SER A 53 11.06 -1.14 17.95
N VAL A 54 10.48 -1.44 16.77
CA VAL A 54 9.52 -0.55 16.12
C VAL A 54 8.25 -0.48 16.96
N PHE A 55 7.74 0.74 17.07
CA PHE A 55 6.48 1.05 17.72
C PHE A 55 5.35 0.21 17.13
N GLY A 56 4.49 -0.34 17.99
CA GLY A 56 3.29 -1.07 17.54
C GLY A 56 3.49 -2.57 17.26
N HIS A 57 4.72 -3.09 17.35
CA HIS A 57 5.01 -4.52 17.14
C HIS A 57 4.06 -5.44 17.93
N ASP A 58 3.89 -5.17 19.22
CA ASP A 58 3.09 -6.02 20.09
C ASP A 58 1.60 -6.02 19.73
N GLN A 59 1.12 -4.93 19.16
CA GLN A 59 -0.25 -4.77 18.67
C GLN A 59 -0.40 -5.43 17.29
N ALA A 60 0.58 -5.25 16.41
CA ALA A 60 0.46 -5.60 15.01
C ALA A 60 0.98 -7.00 14.64
N LYS A 61 1.70 -7.69 15.52
CA LYS A 61 2.28 -9.03 15.27
C LYS A 61 1.27 -10.11 14.85
N GLY A 62 -0.01 -9.95 15.21
CA GLY A 62 -1.07 -10.88 14.82
C GLY A 62 -1.68 -10.58 13.43
N LEU A 63 -1.26 -9.51 12.77
CA LEU A 63 -1.79 -9.11 11.46
C LEU A 63 -1.29 -10.09 10.39
N LYS A 64 -2.21 -10.80 9.75
CA LYS A 64 -1.93 -11.78 8.68
C LYS A 64 -2.40 -11.29 7.33
N LEU A 65 -1.59 -11.47 6.29
CA LEU A 65 -2.01 -11.32 4.90
C LEU A 65 -2.78 -12.59 4.49
N VAL A 66 -4.02 -12.46 4.02
CA VAL A 66 -4.85 -13.61 3.63
C VAL A 66 -5.24 -13.61 2.15
N GLU A 67 -5.29 -12.43 1.52
CA GLU A 67 -5.58 -12.31 0.09
C GLU A 67 -4.75 -11.18 -0.54
N LEU A 68 -4.32 -11.38 -1.78
CA LEU A 68 -3.46 -10.47 -2.53
C LEU A 68 -3.76 -10.58 -4.02
N TYR A 69 -4.32 -9.54 -4.62
CA TYR A 69 -4.63 -9.52 -6.03
C TYR A 69 -4.15 -8.24 -6.69
N VAL A 70 -3.70 -8.34 -7.94
CA VAL A 70 -3.50 -7.17 -8.81
C VAL A 70 -4.24 -7.40 -10.11
N ARG A 71 -5.08 -6.43 -10.50
CA ARG A 71 -5.94 -6.51 -11.68
C ARG A 71 -5.91 -5.22 -12.47
N SER A 72 -6.34 -5.27 -13.73
CA SER A 72 -6.54 -4.06 -14.53
C SER A 72 -7.90 -3.44 -14.25
N ARG A 73 -7.97 -2.11 -14.15
CA ARG A 73 -9.21 -1.38 -13.86
C ARG A 73 -10.27 -1.51 -14.95
N SER A 74 -9.85 -1.55 -16.21
CA SER A 74 -10.78 -1.67 -17.35
C SER A 74 -11.52 -3.00 -17.41
N SER A 75 -10.96 -4.05 -16.79
CA SER A 75 -11.58 -5.39 -16.83
C SER A 75 -12.91 -5.48 -16.06
N GLU A 76 -13.16 -4.58 -15.09
CA GLU A 76 -14.47 -4.53 -14.41
C GLU A 76 -15.55 -3.91 -15.29
N GLU A 77 -15.24 -2.85 -16.02
CA GLU A 77 -16.21 -2.15 -16.89
C GLU A 77 -16.78 -3.10 -17.95
N ASP A 78 -15.92 -3.93 -18.55
CA ASP A 78 -16.33 -4.92 -19.54
C ASP A 78 -17.28 -5.98 -18.94
N SER A 79 -17.05 -6.40 -17.70
CA SER A 79 -17.90 -7.41 -17.03
C SER A 79 -19.28 -6.86 -16.65
N VAL A 80 -19.35 -5.60 -16.21
CA VAL A 80 -20.60 -4.91 -15.90
C VAL A 80 -21.37 -4.59 -17.18
N GLN A 81 -20.68 -4.21 -18.25
CA GLN A 81 -21.31 -3.95 -19.53
C GLN A 81 -21.85 -5.23 -20.17
N LYS A 82 -21.12 -6.34 -20.07
CA LYS A 82 -21.56 -7.65 -20.57
C LYS A 82 -22.76 -8.21 -19.82
N SER A 83 -22.85 -8.00 -18.50
CA SER A 83 -24.04 -8.40 -17.72
C SER A 83 -25.28 -7.54 -18.02
N ARG A 84 -25.08 -6.27 -18.42
CA ARG A 84 -26.19 -5.42 -18.91
C ARG A 84 -26.68 -5.82 -20.31
N GLN A 85 -25.79 -6.28 -21.19
CA GLN A 85 -26.15 -6.72 -22.54
C GLN A 85 -26.82 -8.10 -22.59
N SER A 86 -26.74 -8.92 -21.53
CA SER A 86 -27.43 -10.21 -21.45
C SER A 86 -28.90 -10.12 -21.01
N LEU A 87 -29.45 -8.91 -20.84
CA LEU A 87 -30.89 -8.74 -20.67
C LEU A 87 -31.59 -9.06 -22.01
N PRO A 88 -32.63 -9.92 -22.01
CA PRO A 88 -33.29 -10.35 -23.23
C PRO A 88 -33.81 -9.12 -23.99
N PRO A 89 -33.54 -9.02 -25.30
CA PRO A 89 -34.08 -7.91 -26.09
C PRO A 89 -35.60 -7.96 -26.01
N GLY A 90 -36.19 -6.89 -25.50
CA GLY A 90 -37.62 -6.64 -25.66
C GLY A 90 -37.94 -6.67 -27.17
N THR A 91 -38.99 -7.42 -27.51
CA THR A 91 -39.55 -7.56 -28.86
C THR A 91 -39.79 -6.20 -29.51
N GLU A 92 -38.88 -5.76 -30.37
CA GLU A 92 -39.12 -4.68 -31.32
C GLU A 92 -38.73 -5.08 -32.75
N ASN A 93 -39.52 -4.56 -33.68
CA ASN A 93 -39.80 -5.11 -34.99
C ASN A 93 -38.68 -4.92 -36.04
N ALA A 94 -38.44 -6.00 -36.81
CA ALA A 94 -38.14 -6.11 -38.25
C ALA A 94 -37.37 -5.02 -39.04
N LYS A 95 -36.17 -5.44 -39.55
CA LYS A 95 -35.48 -5.14 -40.84
C LYS A 95 -35.06 -3.68 -41.17
N PRO A 96 -34.02 -3.38 -42.01
CA PRO A 96 -33.62 -4.09 -43.24
C PRO A 96 -32.11 -4.38 -43.43
N SER A 97 -31.84 -5.13 -44.50
CA SER A 97 -30.57 -5.69 -44.96
C SER A 97 -29.55 -4.67 -45.49
N THR A 98 -28.29 -4.81 -45.10
CA THR A 98 -27.16 -4.11 -45.76
C THR A 98 -25.93 -5.02 -45.91
N SER A 99 -25.23 -4.78 -47.01
CA SER A 99 -24.22 -5.53 -47.76
C SER A 99 -22.92 -5.95 -47.04
N PRO A 100 -22.23 -7.00 -47.55
CA PRO A 100 -20.99 -7.54 -46.98
C PRO A 100 -19.78 -6.61 -47.22
N ASN A 101 -19.11 -6.21 -46.13
CA ASN A 101 -17.90 -5.37 -46.15
C ASN A 101 -16.64 -6.27 -46.20
N PRO A 102 -15.67 -6.04 -47.10
CA PRO A 102 -14.53 -6.94 -47.28
C PRO A 102 -13.48 -6.80 -46.16
N ASN A 103 -13.07 -7.98 -45.67
CA ASN A 103 -11.87 -8.33 -44.89
C ASN A 103 -11.09 -7.20 -44.18
N PRO A 104 -11.19 -7.09 -42.83
CA PRO A 104 -10.27 -6.25 -42.06
C PRO A 104 -8.89 -6.91 -41.97
N SER A 105 -7.87 -6.22 -42.47
CA SER A 105 -6.46 -6.61 -42.35
C SER A 105 -6.06 -6.84 -40.87
N PRO A 106 -5.21 -7.84 -40.58
CA PRO A 106 -4.81 -8.19 -39.22
C PRO A 106 -4.01 -7.05 -38.57
N LYS A 107 -4.63 -6.32 -37.64
CA LYS A 107 -3.94 -5.29 -36.85
C LYS A 107 -2.98 -5.97 -35.87
N LEU A 108 -1.69 -5.70 -36.03
CA LEU A 108 -0.63 -6.15 -35.12
C LEU A 108 -0.94 -5.66 -33.70
N LYS A 109 -1.15 -6.57 -32.75
CA LYS A 109 -1.38 -6.22 -31.35
C LYS A 109 -0.06 -5.83 -30.70
N VAL A 110 0.26 -4.53 -30.69
CA VAL A 110 1.38 -4.00 -29.91
C VAL A 110 1.09 -4.27 -28.43
N LYS A 111 1.98 -5.02 -27.75
CA LYS A 111 1.88 -5.29 -26.32
C LYS A 111 2.29 -4.03 -25.54
N VAL A 112 1.36 -3.11 -25.38
CA VAL A 112 1.56 -1.91 -24.56
C VAL A 112 1.71 -2.36 -23.10
N LYS A 113 2.82 -1.98 -22.46
CA LYS A 113 3.00 -2.21 -21.02
C LYS A 113 1.92 -1.42 -20.28
N PRO A 114 1.12 -2.04 -19.39
CA PRO A 114 0.09 -1.33 -18.65
C PRO A 114 0.73 -0.20 -17.84
N ARG A 115 0.10 0.97 -17.81
CA ARG A 115 0.50 2.06 -16.92
C ARG A 115 0.10 1.71 -15.50
N THR A 116 0.77 2.28 -14.51
CA THR A 116 0.45 2.05 -13.09
C THR A 116 -1.00 2.40 -12.78
N ASP A 117 -1.54 3.45 -13.39
CA ASP A 117 -2.93 3.88 -13.21
C ASP A 117 -3.95 2.93 -13.85
N ASP A 118 -3.52 2.08 -14.80
CA ASP A 118 -4.38 1.08 -15.43
C ASP A 118 -4.58 -0.16 -14.53
N LEU A 119 -3.87 -0.22 -13.39
CA LEU A 119 -3.87 -1.31 -12.43
C LEU A 119 -4.47 -0.90 -11.07
N GLU A 120 -4.99 -1.89 -10.36
CA GLU A 120 -5.45 -1.80 -8.98
C GLU A 120 -4.96 -3.04 -8.23
N ALA A 121 -4.36 -2.84 -7.07
CA ALA A 121 -4.06 -3.88 -6.11
C ALA A 121 -5.14 -3.92 -5.02
N LEU A 122 -5.53 -5.14 -4.66
CA LEU A 122 -6.41 -5.43 -3.54
C LEU A 122 -5.66 -6.37 -2.59
N THR A 123 -5.62 -6.01 -1.32
CA THR A 123 -5.12 -6.89 -0.27
C THR A 123 -6.15 -7.06 0.82
N VAL A 124 -6.14 -8.22 1.45
CA VAL A 124 -6.92 -8.46 2.65
C VAL A 124 -6.00 -8.90 3.76
N CYS A 125 -6.07 -8.17 4.88
CA CYS A 125 -5.41 -8.55 6.11
C CYS A 125 -6.44 -8.91 7.18
N GLU A 126 -6.07 -9.76 8.12
CA GLU A 126 -6.91 -10.11 9.26
C GLU A 126 -6.14 -10.01 10.57
N VAL A 127 -6.82 -9.64 11.65
CA VAL A 127 -6.26 -9.66 13.01
C VAL A 127 -7.36 -9.98 14.02
N ASP A 128 -7.03 -10.72 15.07
CA ASP A 128 -7.95 -10.96 16.17
C ASP A 128 -7.78 -9.88 17.25
N VAL A 129 -8.91 -9.30 17.69
CA VAL A 129 -8.94 -8.36 18.81
C VAL A 129 -8.88 -9.17 20.10
N GLN A 130 -7.68 -9.37 20.61
CA GLN A 130 -7.46 -10.16 21.81
C GLN A 130 -7.06 -9.28 23.00
N ASP A 131 -7.38 -9.76 24.21
CA ASP A 131 -6.70 -9.29 25.41
C ASP A 131 -5.33 -9.97 25.44
N GLY A 132 -4.34 -9.30 24.86
CA GLY A 132 -2.97 -9.76 24.96
C GLY A 132 -2.51 -9.75 26.42
N LYS A 133 -2.27 -10.94 26.99
CA LYS A 133 -1.19 -11.07 27.98
C LYS A 133 0.08 -10.76 27.18
N CYS A 134 0.65 -9.57 27.38
CA CYS A 134 1.94 -9.30 26.77
C CYS A 134 2.96 -10.19 27.47
N PRO A 135 3.74 -11.02 26.77
CA PRO A 135 4.76 -11.86 27.39
C PRO A 135 5.92 -11.06 28.01
N SER A 136 5.86 -9.73 27.99
CA SER A 136 6.90 -8.91 28.59
C SER A 136 6.96 -9.17 30.09
N SER A 137 8.18 -9.41 30.57
CA SER A 137 8.57 -9.64 31.97
C SER A 137 8.11 -8.54 32.94
N THR A 138 7.50 -7.46 32.44
CA THR A 138 6.94 -6.37 33.23
C THR A 138 5.50 -6.60 33.68
N GLY A 139 4.84 -7.69 33.25
CA GLY A 139 3.45 -8.00 33.62
C GLY A 139 2.43 -6.98 33.08
N ARG A 140 2.84 -6.06 32.20
CA ARG A 140 1.92 -5.11 31.58
C ARG A 140 1.12 -5.79 30.48
N ARG A 141 -0.20 -5.71 30.59
CA ARG A 141 -1.13 -6.12 29.54
C ARG A 141 -0.87 -5.29 28.29
N CYS A 142 -0.85 -5.93 27.12
CA CYS A 142 -0.84 -5.21 25.87
C CYS A 142 -2.27 -4.76 25.59
N CYS A 143 -2.58 -3.56 26.07
CA CYS A 143 -3.92 -2.98 26.07
C CYS A 143 -4.23 -2.41 24.70
N MET A 144 -4.54 -3.28 23.74
CA MET A 144 -5.16 -2.83 22.50
C MET A 144 -6.54 -2.23 22.76
N LEU A 145 -7.15 -2.62 23.89
CA LEU A 145 -8.45 -2.14 24.33
C LEU A 145 -8.35 -0.90 25.20
N ASN A 146 -9.35 -0.03 25.06
CA ASN A 146 -9.62 1.07 25.98
C ASN A 146 -10.34 0.58 27.25
N VAL A 147 -10.67 1.51 28.15
CA VAL A 147 -11.37 1.25 29.41
C VAL A 147 -12.75 0.60 29.25
N HIS A 148 -13.33 0.65 28.05
CA HIS A 148 -14.63 0.05 27.74
C HIS A 148 -14.52 -1.35 27.11
N GLY A 149 -13.31 -1.93 27.02
CA GLY A 149 -13.11 -3.24 26.39
C GLY A 149 -13.30 -3.23 24.87
N THR A 150 -13.13 -2.06 24.25
CA THR A 150 -13.18 -1.87 22.78
C THR A 150 -11.82 -1.47 22.25
N LEU A 151 -11.48 -1.86 21.02
CA LEU A 151 -10.21 -1.53 20.39
C LEU A 151 -10.00 -0.01 20.42
N ALA A 152 -8.92 0.43 21.05
CA ALA A 152 -8.59 1.83 21.15
C ALA A 152 -8.34 2.40 19.75
N GLY A 153 -8.91 3.58 19.46
CA GLY A 153 -8.76 4.26 18.18
C GLY A 153 -7.32 4.30 17.66
N PRO A 154 -6.31 4.70 18.47
CA PRO A 154 -4.91 4.70 18.04
C PRO A 154 -4.37 3.34 17.59
N CYS A 155 -4.80 2.24 18.22
CA CYS A 155 -4.41 0.90 17.79
C CYS A 155 -5.04 0.55 16.43
N LEU A 156 -6.31 0.91 16.22
CA LEU A 156 -6.96 0.71 14.93
C LEU A 156 -6.36 1.58 13.83
N THR A 157 -5.97 2.82 14.15
CA THR A 157 -5.23 3.71 13.24
C THR A 157 -3.90 3.09 12.80
N LEU A 158 -3.13 2.48 13.71
CA LEU A 158 -1.91 1.76 13.37
C LEU A 158 -2.18 0.61 12.37
N PHE A 159 -3.24 -0.17 12.60
CA PHE A 159 -3.60 -1.23 11.66
C PHE A 159 -4.05 -0.70 10.30
N LEU A 160 -4.83 0.38 10.27
CA LEU A 160 -5.25 1.04 9.04
C LEU A 160 -4.04 1.52 8.24
N ASP A 161 -3.04 2.10 8.92
CA ASP A 161 -1.80 2.56 8.33
C ASP A 161 -1.06 1.42 7.63
N VAL A 162 -0.74 0.35 8.38
CA VAL A 162 -0.01 -0.82 7.86
C VAL A 162 -0.82 -1.57 6.80
N ALA A 163 -2.12 -1.78 7.01
CA ALA A 163 -2.95 -2.52 6.09
C ALA A 163 -3.08 -1.79 4.73
N SER A 164 -3.25 -0.47 4.74
CA SER A 164 -3.32 0.32 3.49
C SER A 164 -1.99 0.27 2.72
N PHE A 165 -0.85 0.31 3.41
CA PHE A 165 0.47 0.14 2.78
C PHE A 165 0.56 -1.17 1.99
N SER A 166 -0.02 -2.26 2.48
CA SER A 166 0.07 -3.56 1.81
C SER A 166 -0.48 -3.54 0.37
N ALA A 167 -1.54 -2.77 0.10
CA ALA A 167 -2.06 -2.61 -1.27
C ALA A 167 -1.12 -1.78 -2.16
N LEU A 168 -0.46 -0.75 -1.59
CA LEU A 168 0.53 0.03 -2.33
C LEU A 168 1.77 -0.81 -2.67
N PHE A 169 2.27 -1.62 -1.73
CA PHE A 169 3.38 -2.54 -1.98
C PHE A 169 3.01 -3.62 -2.98
N ALA A 170 1.80 -4.18 -2.91
CA ALA A 170 1.30 -5.12 -3.90
C ALA A 170 1.37 -4.53 -5.33
N LEU A 171 0.83 -3.32 -5.51
CA LEU A 171 0.91 -2.63 -6.80
C LEU A 171 2.35 -2.31 -7.19
N GLY A 172 3.14 -1.78 -6.24
CA GLY A 172 4.54 -1.41 -6.41
C GLY A 172 5.41 -2.56 -6.92
N THR A 173 5.25 -3.76 -6.34
CA THR A 173 6.02 -4.93 -6.77
C THR A 173 5.72 -5.35 -8.21
N VAL A 174 4.46 -5.25 -8.65
CA VAL A 174 4.08 -5.55 -10.04
C VAL A 174 4.60 -4.51 -11.02
N VAL A 175 4.62 -3.23 -10.64
CA VAL A 175 5.13 -2.14 -11.51
C VAL A 175 6.64 -1.88 -11.36
N ASN A 176 7.33 -2.68 -10.55
CA ASN A 176 8.75 -2.50 -10.20
C ASN A 176 9.03 -1.09 -9.62
N MET A 177 8.26 -0.68 -8.63
CA MET A 177 8.44 0.56 -7.89
C MET A 177 8.38 0.29 -6.39
N ASP A 178 9.33 0.83 -5.64
CA ASP A 178 9.31 0.79 -4.18
C ASP A 178 8.44 1.94 -3.64
N PRO A 179 7.28 1.66 -3.01
CA PRO A 179 6.44 2.67 -2.41
C PRO A 179 6.81 2.97 -0.95
N SER A 180 7.94 2.43 -0.44
CA SER A 180 8.45 2.76 0.88
C SER A 180 8.50 4.26 1.08
N GLY A 181 7.88 4.72 2.16
CA GLY A 181 7.61 6.13 2.37
C GLY A 181 6.99 6.37 3.74
N PHE A 182 6.39 7.54 3.90
CA PHE A 182 5.68 7.91 5.11
C PHE A 182 4.27 8.39 4.78
N SER A 183 3.35 8.12 5.69
CA SER A 183 1.97 8.60 5.63
C SER A 183 1.95 10.12 5.83
N THR A 184 1.38 10.84 4.86
CA THR A 184 1.26 12.31 4.92
C THR A 184 -0.12 12.75 5.41
N SER A 185 -1.15 11.96 5.11
CA SER A 185 -2.51 12.23 5.51
C SER A 185 -3.30 10.94 5.62
N MET A 186 -4.22 10.88 6.59
CA MET A 186 -5.15 9.77 6.75
C MET A 186 -6.49 10.32 7.24
N ASN A 187 -7.55 10.10 6.45
CA ASN A 187 -8.92 10.44 6.82
C ASN A 187 -9.63 9.16 7.26
N ILE A 188 -10.15 9.13 8.49
CA ILE A 188 -10.77 7.96 9.10
C ILE A 188 -12.20 8.28 9.53
N VAL A 189 -13.13 7.39 9.18
CA VAL A 189 -14.51 7.41 9.67
C VAL A 189 -14.77 6.17 10.50
N TRP A 190 -15.24 6.35 11.73
CA TRP A 190 -15.58 5.29 12.66
C TRP A 190 -17.07 4.99 12.58
N HIS A 191 -17.43 3.78 12.18
CA HIS A 191 -18.83 3.36 11.99
C HIS A 191 -19.36 2.57 13.19
N ALA A 192 -18.52 1.73 13.80
CA ALA A 192 -18.88 0.94 14.97
C ALA A 192 -17.65 0.52 15.78
N ALA A 193 -17.84 0.25 17.08
CA ALA A 193 -16.78 -0.23 17.94
C ALA A 193 -16.40 -1.69 17.64
N ALA A 194 -15.09 -1.97 17.64
CA ALA A 194 -14.55 -3.33 17.63
C ALA A 194 -14.38 -3.81 19.08
N THR A 195 -15.03 -4.88 19.47
CA THR A 195 -14.94 -5.44 20.83
C THR A 195 -13.93 -6.58 20.88
N ARG A 196 -13.47 -6.92 22.10
CA ARG A 196 -12.70 -8.14 22.36
C ARG A 196 -13.36 -9.37 21.72
N GLY A 197 -12.54 -10.24 21.15
CA GLY A 197 -12.94 -11.51 20.53
C GLY A 197 -13.44 -11.39 19.08
N MET A 198 -13.50 -10.17 18.52
CA MET A 198 -13.76 -9.99 17.09
C MET A 198 -12.52 -10.32 16.26
N THR A 199 -12.74 -10.85 15.06
CA THR A 199 -11.71 -10.94 14.03
C THR A 199 -11.97 -9.81 13.04
N LEU A 200 -11.04 -8.86 12.95
CA LEU A 200 -11.14 -7.76 12.00
C LEU A 200 -10.59 -8.20 10.66
N ARG A 201 -11.29 -7.82 9.60
CA ARG A 201 -10.90 -8.04 8.21
C ARG A 201 -10.72 -6.69 7.53
N PHE A 202 -9.48 -6.37 7.20
CA PHE A 202 -9.08 -5.15 6.50
C PHE A 202 -9.10 -5.44 5.01
N VAL A 203 -9.97 -4.76 4.26
CA VAL A 203 -10.02 -4.83 2.80
C VAL A 203 -9.40 -3.56 2.27
N ASN A 204 -8.24 -3.67 1.64
CA ASN A 204 -7.47 -2.54 1.15
C ASN A 204 -7.46 -2.51 -0.37
N ARG A 205 -7.55 -1.31 -0.95
CA ARG A 205 -7.47 -1.08 -2.39
C ARG A 205 -6.54 0.08 -2.68
N SER A 206 -5.61 -0.11 -3.62
CA SER A 206 -4.78 0.99 -4.13
C SER A 206 -5.62 1.91 -5.03
N LEU A 207 -5.66 3.20 -4.74
CA LEU A 207 -6.38 4.19 -5.55
C LEU A 207 -5.49 4.82 -6.62
N SER A 208 -4.22 5.08 -6.30
CA SER A 208 -3.22 5.56 -7.25
C SER A 208 -1.83 5.29 -6.69
N LEU A 209 -0.84 5.16 -7.58
CA LEU A 209 0.54 4.99 -7.17
C LEU A 209 1.47 5.66 -8.18
N THR A 210 2.11 6.74 -7.75
CA THR A 210 3.07 7.51 -8.53
C THR A 210 4.41 7.60 -7.78
N PRO A 211 5.51 7.99 -8.43
CA PRO A 211 6.80 8.15 -7.75
C PRO A 211 6.82 9.19 -6.63
N ARG A 212 5.83 10.09 -6.56
CA ARG A 212 5.76 11.16 -5.56
C ARG A 212 4.67 10.95 -4.52
N MET A 213 3.63 10.20 -4.86
CA MET A 213 2.46 10.03 -4.01
C MET A 213 1.73 8.73 -4.33
N GLY A 214 1.36 8.00 -3.29
CA GLY A 214 0.45 6.87 -3.35
C GLY A 214 -0.81 7.17 -2.53
N ALA A 215 -1.94 6.60 -2.95
CA ALA A 215 -3.19 6.67 -2.21
C ALA A 215 -3.82 5.28 -2.11
N ALA A 216 -4.34 4.93 -0.94
CA ALA A 216 -5.04 3.68 -0.71
C ALA A 216 -6.29 3.92 0.16
N ARG A 217 -7.30 3.07 -0.04
CA ARG A 217 -8.50 3.00 0.79
C ARG A 217 -8.51 1.70 1.57
N CYS A 218 -8.85 1.76 2.83
CA CYS A 218 -9.02 0.60 3.71
C CYS A 218 -10.44 0.62 4.30
N GLU A 219 -11.08 -0.54 4.30
CA GLU A 219 -12.36 -0.78 4.97
C GLU A 219 -12.20 -1.94 5.96
N VAL A 220 -12.66 -1.73 7.19
CA VAL A 220 -12.50 -2.70 8.28
C VAL A 220 -13.84 -3.30 8.60
N TYR A 221 -13.94 -4.62 8.48
CA TYR A 221 -15.15 -5.37 8.75
C TYR A 221 -14.96 -6.29 9.95
N ASP A 222 -16.03 -6.54 10.70
CA ASP A 222 -16.10 -7.74 11.53
C ASP A 222 -16.28 -8.94 10.61
N LYS A 223 -15.33 -9.88 10.64
CA LYS A 223 -15.34 -11.08 9.80
C LYS A 223 -16.59 -11.94 9.99
N LYS A 224 -17.15 -11.99 11.20
CA LYS A 224 -18.30 -12.86 11.51
C LYS A 224 -19.62 -12.25 11.03
N THR A 225 -19.81 -10.96 11.25
CA THR A 225 -21.07 -10.26 10.98
C THR A 225 -21.08 -9.48 9.66
N ALA A 226 -19.92 -9.35 9.00
CA ALA A 226 -19.69 -8.47 7.85
C ALA A 226 -20.05 -7.00 8.10
N ARG A 227 -20.16 -6.58 9.38
CA ARG A 227 -20.45 -5.19 9.74
C ARG A 227 -19.23 -4.31 9.50
N LEU A 228 -19.42 -3.18 8.82
CA LEU A 228 -18.39 -2.16 8.65
C LEU A 228 -18.11 -1.46 9.99
N LEU A 229 -16.85 -1.42 10.41
CA LEU A 229 -16.40 -0.88 11.68
C LEU A 229 -15.68 0.46 11.49
N ALA A 230 -14.83 0.55 10.47
CA ALA A 230 -14.09 1.76 10.12
C ALA A 230 -13.80 1.81 8.62
N SER A 231 -13.61 3.01 8.08
CA SER A 231 -13.10 3.22 6.73
C SER A 231 -12.06 4.32 6.75
N ALA A 232 -10.99 4.16 5.97
CA ALA A 232 -9.94 5.16 5.86
C ALA A 232 -9.45 5.35 4.43
N THR A 233 -9.00 6.56 4.14
CA THR A 233 -8.19 6.88 2.95
C THR A 233 -6.85 7.42 3.42
N GLN A 234 -5.77 6.83 2.95
CA GLN A 234 -4.41 7.17 3.33
C GLN A 234 -3.63 7.65 2.11
N ILE A 235 -2.89 8.74 2.30
CA ILE A 235 -1.93 9.29 1.34
C ILE A 235 -0.52 9.05 1.87
N VAL A 236 0.33 8.55 1.00
CA VAL A 236 1.72 8.20 1.30
C VAL A 236 2.62 8.98 0.35
N SER A 237 3.71 9.53 0.88
CA SER A 237 4.81 10.06 0.08
C SER A 237 5.95 9.03 0.05
N PRO A 238 6.20 8.35 -1.08
CA PRO A 238 7.37 7.51 -1.23
C PRO A 238 8.65 8.31 -0.99
N ILE A 239 9.62 7.70 -0.32
CA ILE A 239 10.96 8.25 -0.18
C ILE A 239 11.69 7.96 -1.50
N PRO A 240 12.19 8.98 -2.21
CA PRO A 240 13.01 8.76 -3.38
C PRO A 240 14.18 7.85 -3.01
N ALA A 241 14.38 6.78 -3.78
CA ALA A 241 15.57 5.95 -3.60
C ALA A 241 16.81 6.85 -3.60
N LEU A 242 17.66 6.71 -2.58
CA LEU A 242 18.95 7.38 -2.56
C LEU A 242 19.65 7.05 -3.90
N PRO A 243 20.19 8.06 -4.61
CA PRO A 243 20.89 7.81 -5.86
C PRO A 243 21.97 6.77 -5.60
N SER A 244 21.97 5.69 -6.38
CA SER A 244 23.04 4.69 -6.27
C SER A 244 24.38 5.40 -6.40
N SER A 245 25.41 4.97 -5.66
CA SER A 245 26.74 5.57 -5.71
C SER A 245 27.31 5.69 -7.12
N ALA A 246 26.85 4.87 -8.06
CA ALA A 246 27.16 4.96 -9.49
C ALA A 246 26.63 6.24 -10.16
N HIS A 247 25.41 6.69 -9.82
CA HIS A 247 24.86 7.95 -10.34
C HIS A 247 25.48 9.18 -9.69
N ALA A 248 25.84 9.10 -8.41
CA ALA A 248 26.57 10.17 -7.73
C ALA A 248 27.96 10.39 -8.36
N ALA A 249 28.65 9.33 -8.77
CA ALA A 249 29.93 9.42 -9.48
C ALA A 249 29.79 10.07 -10.87
N ALA A 250 28.73 9.77 -11.63
CA ALA A 250 28.48 10.40 -12.92
C ALA A 250 28.10 11.90 -12.79
N ALA A 251 27.33 12.27 -11.76
CA ALA A 251 26.99 13.67 -11.47
C ALA A 251 28.23 14.48 -11.02
N ALA A 252 29.13 13.86 -10.25
CA ALA A 252 30.39 14.48 -9.83
C ALA A 252 31.37 14.69 -10.99
N GLN A 253 31.35 13.82 -12.01
CA GLN A 253 32.21 13.93 -13.19
C GLN A 253 31.73 14.99 -14.22
N GLY A 254 30.49 15.48 -14.10
CA GLY A 254 29.93 16.52 -14.99
C GLY A 254 30.10 17.96 -14.50
N GLN A 255 30.63 18.19 -13.29
CA GLN A 255 30.72 19.54 -12.68
C GLN A 255 32.13 20.16 -12.70
N THR A 256 33.10 19.60 -13.42
CA THR A 256 34.36 20.28 -13.73
C THR A 256 34.19 21.30 -14.86
N GLN A 257 33.39 22.35 -14.63
CA GLN A 257 33.40 23.55 -15.47
C GLN A 257 33.74 24.79 -14.64
N SER A 258 34.96 25.26 -14.88
CA SER A 258 35.51 26.63 -14.79
C SER A 258 35.28 27.48 -13.52
N PRO A 259 36.35 27.84 -12.77
CA PRO A 259 36.27 28.79 -11.67
C PRO A 259 36.21 30.23 -12.23
N ALA A 260 35.01 30.73 -12.52
CA ALA A 260 34.81 32.16 -12.77
C ALA A 260 34.51 32.86 -11.44
N ALA A 261 35.42 33.74 -11.04
CA ALA A 261 35.44 34.49 -9.79
C ALA A 261 34.14 35.28 -9.51
N ALA A 262 33.49 35.00 -8.38
CA ALA A 262 32.46 35.85 -7.81
C ALA A 262 32.97 36.46 -6.50
N ARG A 263 33.33 37.75 -6.55
CA ARG A 263 33.60 38.59 -5.38
C ARG A 263 32.34 38.72 -4.52
N ILE A 264 32.42 38.29 -3.28
CA ILE A 264 31.39 38.51 -2.25
C ILE A 264 31.68 39.85 -1.58
N THR A 265 30.82 40.84 -1.81
CA THR A 265 30.74 42.07 -1.01
C THR A 265 29.99 41.77 0.29
N ALA A 266 30.64 42.02 1.43
CA ALA A 266 30.06 41.90 2.75
C ALA A 266 28.97 42.97 2.96
N ALA A 267 27.71 42.56 2.94
CA ALA A 267 26.59 43.41 3.36
C ALA A 267 26.41 43.27 4.89
N GLN A 268 26.44 44.42 5.55
CA GLN A 268 26.33 44.63 7.00
C GLN A 268 25.10 43.96 7.62
N ALA A 269 25.33 43.16 8.66
CA ALA A 269 24.30 42.69 9.57
C ALA A 269 23.79 43.85 10.43
N ARG A 270 22.48 44.09 10.43
CA ARG A 270 21.82 45.00 11.38
C ARG A 270 21.41 44.23 12.63
N PRO A 271 21.64 44.77 13.84
CA PRO A 271 21.23 44.13 15.09
C PRO A 271 19.71 44.12 15.26
N ILE A 272 19.19 43.00 15.75
CA ILE A 272 17.78 42.77 16.06
C ILE A 272 17.47 43.40 17.44
N PRO A 273 16.41 44.22 17.58
CA PRO A 273 16.03 44.80 18.86
C PRO A 273 15.43 43.77 19.82
N PRO A 274 15.64 43.91 21.14
CA PRO A 274 15.09 43.00 22.14
C PRO A 274 13.56 43.13 22.23
N GLY A 275 12.88 41.98 22.25
CA GLY A 275 11.44 41.89 22.45
C GLY A 275 11.01 42.23 23.89
N PRO A 276 9.72 42.58 24.09
CA PRO A 276 9.20 42.99 25.39
C PRO A 276 9.19 41.82 26.39
N LYS A 277 9.57 42.12 27.63
CA LYS A 277 9.50 41.19 28.77
C LYS A 277 8.04 41.10 29.24
N LEU A 278 7.56 39.86 29.37
CA LEU A 278 6.32 39.52 30.09
C LEU A 278 6.62 39.39 31.59
#